data_AF-A0A517TIH4-F1
#
_entry.id   AF-A0A517TIH4-F1
#
_cell.length_a   1.000
_cell.length_b   1.000
_cell.length_c   1.000
_cell.angle_alpha   90.00
_cell.angle_beta   90.00
_cell.angle_gamma   90.00
#
_symmetry.space_group_name_H-M   'P 1'
#
loop_
_entity.id
_entity.type
_entity.pdbx_description
1 polymer ?
#
loop_
_entity_poly.entity_id
_entity_poly.type
_entity_poly.pdbx_seq_one_letter_code
_entity_poly.pdbx_strand_id
1 'polypeptide(L)'
;MLTETPAATSQSTESNPQYKQLLQVAERLCQQSPDWVTFFREVMGIDGVIRRTFPNFDDLTEFERSEEFAQIQKMLVKLRESKATADTESEPTRVITVRLPKSMHEYLRTEAHDLRTSMNKLCISKLLQMIEQDLIPADQAALPKRRTSPAPAPQPQPSPSLAGTPQQAPPLTESPFRSNGF
;
A
#
# COMPACT_ATOMS: atom_id res chain seq x y z
N MET A 1 51.34 0.79 40.23
CA MET A 1 50.10 1.49 39.81
C MET A 1 49.76 1.01 38.42
N LEU A 2 48.88 0.01 38.34
CA LEU A 2 48.36 -0.51 37.07
C LEU A 2 46.94 0.02 36.92
N THR A 3 46.72 0.81 35.87
CA THR A 3 45.39 1.30 35.46
C THR A 3 44.78 0.25 34.54
N GLU A 4 43.75 -0.46 35.02
CA GLU A 4 42.90 -1.28 34.16
C GLU A 4 41.82 -0.40 33.52
N THR A 5 41.85 -0.37 32.19
CA THR A 5 40.78 0.13 31.32
C THR A 5 39.66 -0.90 31.30
N PRO A 6 38.37 -0.53 31.45
CA PRO A 6 37.29 -1.51 31.32
C PRO A 6 37.10 -1.89 29.85
N ALA A 7 37.15 -3.19 29.60
CA ALA A 7 36.90 -3.82 28.32
C ALA A 7 35.46 -3.56 27.85
N ALA A 8 35.33 -3.22 26.57
CA ALA A 8 34.08 -3.15 25.84
C ALA A 8 33.30 -4.47 25.96
N THR A 9 32.07 -4.39 26.46
CA THR A 9 31.15 -5.53 26.50
C THR A 9 30.59 -5.78 25.11
N SER A 10 31.21 -6.70 24.38
CA SER A 10 30.58 -7.39 23.25
C SER A 10 29.46 -8.28 23.78
N GLN A 11 28.21 -7.79 23.78
CA GLN A 11 27.06 -8.63 24.09
C GLN A 11 26.83 -9.59 22.92
N SER A 12 27.20 -10.84 23.18
CA SER A 12 26.89 -11.99 22.34
C SER A 12 25.38 -12.23 22.34
N THR A 13 24.88 -12.65 21.18
CA THR A 13 23.54 -13.14 20.85
C THR A 13 22.99 -14.16 21.87
N GLU A 14 22.53 -13.71 23.03
CA GLU A 14 21.57 -14.45 23.84
C GLU A 14 20.19 -14.20 23.25
N SER A 15 19.65 -15.20 22.54
CA SER A 15 18.28 -15.20 22.02
C SER A 15 17.30 -14.73 23.09
N ASN A 16 16.81 -13.49 22.92
CA ASN A 16 15.97 -12.79 23.89
C ASN A 16 14.72 -13.65 24.16
N PRO A 17 14.37 -13.96 25.43
CA PRO A 17 13.24 -14.82 25.75
C PRO A 17 11.92 -14.30 25.17
N GLN A 18 11.78 -12.98 25.00
CA GLN A 18 10.61 -12.37 24.38
C GLN A 18 10.48 -12.72 22.88
N TYR A 19 11.60 -12.87 22.17
CA TYR A 19 11.62 -13.19 20.73
C TYR A 19 11.11 -14.62 20.51
N LYS A 20 11.58 -15.55 21.35
CA LYS A 20 11.10 -16.94 21.36
C LYS A 20 9.63 -17.03 21.72
N GLN A 21 9.16 -16.23 22.69
CA GLN A 21 7.74 -16.20 23.04
C GLN A 21 6.87 -15.72 21.88
N LEU A 22 7.28 -14.65 21.19
CA LEU A 22 6.57 -14.16 20.00
C LEU A 22 6.54 -15.20 18.88
N LEU A 23 7.66 -15.88 18.63
CA LEU A 23 7.72 -16.97 17.67
C LEU A 23 6.73 -18.09 18.04
N GLN A 24 6.70 -18.54 19.29
CA GLN A 24 5.76 -19.58 19.74
C GLN A 24 4.30 -19.17 19.59
N VAL A 25 3.97 -17.90 19.87
CA VAL A 25 2.62 -17.37 19.65
C VAL A 25 2.27 -17.40 18.16
N ALA A 26 3.19 -16.96 17.30
CA ALA A 26 3.00 -16.98 15.86
C ALA A 26 2.87 -18.42 15.32
N GLU A 27 3.70 -19.36 15.77
CA GLU A 27 3.61 -20.78 15.40
C GLU A 27 2.27 -21.38 15.79
N ARG A 28 1.80 -21.14 17.02
CA ARG A 28 0.49 -21.61 17.49
C ARG A 28 -0.64 -21.07 16.63
N LEU A 29 -0.58 -19.80 16.24
CA LEU A 29 -1.58 -19.20 15.37
C LEU A 29 -1.50 -19.82 13.96
N CYS A 30 -0.30 -19.99 13.41
CA CYS A 30 -0.11 -20.61 12.09
C CYS A 30 -0.63 -22.05 12.02
N GLN A 31 -0.53 -22.81 13.11
CA GLN A 31 -1.06 -24.19 13.22
C GLN A 31 -2.60 -24.24 13.10
N GLN A 32 -3.29 -23.15 13.44
CA GLN A 32 -4.75 -23.05 13.26
C GLN A 32 -5.13 -22.78 11.80
N SER A 33 -4.16 -22.72 10.88
CA SER A 33 -4.34 -22.45 9.46
C SER A 33 -5.19 -21.20 9.14
N PRO A 34 -4.92 -20.05 9.78
CA PRO A 34 -5.61 -18.80 9.44
C PRO A 34 -5.30 -18.40 7.99
N ASP A 35 -6.13 -17.54 7.42
CA ASP A 35 -5.74 -16.87 6.18
C ASP A 35 -4.54 -15.94 6.42
N TRP A 36 -3.76 -15.68 5.36
CA TRP A 36 -2.53 -14.90 5.47
C TRP A 36 -2.77 -13.47 5.97
N VAL A 37 -3.94 -12.89 5.68
CA VAL A 37 -4.30 -11.53 6.08
C VAL A 37 -4.58 -11.48 7.58
N THR A 38 -5.37 -12.44 8.08
CA THR A 38 -5.61 -12.60 9.52
C THR A 38 -4.32 -12.85 10.26
N PHE A 39 -3.45 -13.74 9.78
CA PHE A 39 -2.14 -13.95 10.38
C PHE A 39 -1.31 -12.66 10.40
N PHE A 40 -1.24 -11.94 9.28
CA PHE A 40 -0.54 -10.66 9.19
C PHE A 40 -1.07 -9.67 10.22
N ARG A 41 -2.38 -9.46 10.28
CA ARG A 41 -3.05 -8.49 11.16
C ARG A 41 -2.80 -8.79 12.63
N GLU A 42 -2.96 -10.05 13.05
CA GLU A 42 -2.79 -10.46 14.45
C GLU A 42 -1.33 -10.47 14.92
N VAL A 43 -0.38 -10.71 14.01
CA VAL A 43 1.04 -10.86 14.36
C VAL A 43 1.84 -9.59 14.10
N MET A 44 1.86 -9.12 12.85
CA MET A 44 2.69 -8.01 12.37
C MET A 44 1.92 -6.71 12.09
N GLY A 45 0.59 -6.75 12.16
CA GLY A 45 -0.27 -5.60 11.92
C GLY A 45 -0.05 -4.49 12.93
N ILE A 46 -0.72 -3.35 12.72
CA ILE A 46 -0.62 -2.17 13.58
C ILE A 46 -0.93 -2.52 15.05
N ASP A 47 -1.95 -3.36 15.27
CA ASP A 47 -2.34 -3.88 16.57
C ASP A 47 -1.82 -5.31 16.83
N GLY A 48 -0.83 -5.77 16.06
CA GLY A 48 -0.30 -7.11 16.14
C GLY A 48 0.47 -7.39 17.42
N VAL A 49 0.64 -8.67 17.77
CA VAL A 49 1.39 -9.06 18.98
C VAL A 49 2.81 -8.51 19.01
N ILE A 50 3.47 -8.35 17.86
CA ILE A 50 4.84 -7.83 17.79
C ILE A 50 4.88 -6.36 18.23
N ARG A 51 4.01 -5.50 17.67
CA ARG A 51 3.95 -4.06 18.02
C ARG A 51 3.48 -3.81 19.45
N ARG A 52 2.63 -4.69 19.99
CA ARG A 52 2.23 -4.63 21.40
C ARG A 52 3.37 -4.98 22.35
N THR A 53 4.24 -5.91 21.97
CA THR A 53 5.40 -6.31 22.77
C THR A 53 6.54 -5.30 22.67
N PHE A 54 6.77 -4.73 21.48
CA PHE A 54 7.81 -3.72 21.25
C PHE A 54 7.17 -2.38 20.86
N PRO A 55 6.72 -1.58 21.86
CA PRO A 55 6.14 -0.27 21.61
C PRO A 55 7.19 0.75 21.17
N ASN A 56 8.46 0.54 21.56
CA ASN A 56 9.57 1.35 21.11
C ASN A 56 10.09 0.88 19.76
N PHE A 57 10.47 1.83 18.92
CA PHE A 57 10.89 1.55 17.55
C PHE A 57 12.27 0.89 17.47
N ASP A 58 13.19 1.22 18.37
CA ASP A 58 14.53 0.60 18.39
C ASP A 58 14.42 -0.89 18.72
N ASP A 59 13.68 -1.24 19.77
CA ASP A 59 13.43 -2.62 20.19
C ASP A 59 12.74 -3.43 19.08
N LEU A 60 11.77 -2.82 18.39
CA LEU A 60 11.12 -3.44 17.23
C LEU A 60 12.13 -3.69 16.10
N THR A 61 12.99 -2.72 15.81
CA THR A 61 14.01 -2.83 14.75
C THR A 61 15.04 -3.91 15.09
N GLU A 62 15.41 -4.05 16.36
CA GLU A 62 16.29 -5.13 16.82
C GLU A 62 15.64 -6.50 16.66
N PHE A 63 14.36 -6.64 17.01
CA PHE A 63 13.61 -7.87 16.81
C PHE A 63 13.45 -8.22 15.32
N GLU A 64 13.19 -7.23 14.46
CA GLU A 64 13.03 -7.44 13.02
C GLU A 64 14.32 -7.98 12.35
N ARG A 65 15.49 -7.78 12.97
CA ARG A 65 16.78 -8.36 12.53
C ARG A 65 17.04 -9.76 13.06
N SER A 66 16.18 -10.29 13.94
CA SER A 66 16.39 -11.58 14.59
C SER A 66 15.98 -12.76 13.71
N GLU A 67 16.52 -13.95 14.01
CA GLU A 67 16.16 -15.19 13.32
C GLU A 67 14.69 -15.57 13.55
N GLU A 68 14.15 -15.25 14.73
CA GLU A 68 12.75 -15.50 15.07
C GLU A 68 11.80 -14.71 14.16
N PHE A 69 12.11 -13.44 13.87
CA PHE A 69 11.31 -12.66 12.93
C PHE A 69 11.40 -13.21 11.51
N ALA A 70 12.60 -13.63 11.07
CA ALA A 70 12.77 -14.30 9.78
C ALA A 70 11.95 -15.59 9.68
N GLN A 71 11.82 -16.35 10.77
CA GLN A 71 10.96 -17.53 10.85
C GLN A 71 9.47 -17.16 10.72
N ILE A 72 9.03 -16.07 11.35
CA ILE A 72 7.66 -15.54 11.22
C ILE A 72 7.34 -15.13 9.77
N GLN A 73 8.28 -14.46 9.10
CA GLN A 73 8.12 -14.10 7.69
C GLN A 73 8.01 -15.34 6.79
N LYS A 74 8.77 -16.40 7.05
CA LYS A 74 8.65 -17.67 6.32
C LYS A 74 7.27 -18.31 6.49
N MET A 75 6.70 -18.25 7.70
CA MET A 75 5.33 -18.73 7.96
C MET A 75 4.31 -17.94 7.13
N LEU A 76 4.44 -16.60 7.06
CA LEU A 76 3.58 -15.75 6.25
C LEU A 76 3.66 -16.11 4.76
N VAL A 77 4.88 -16.30 4.22
CA VAL A 77 5.07 -16.71 2.81
C VAL A 77 4.36 -18.03 2.53
N LYS A 78 4.49 -19.01 3.42
CA LYS A 78 3.81 -20.31 3.30
C LYS A 78 2.28 -20.18 3.30
N LEU A 79 1.71 -19.34 4.18
CA LEU A 79 0.27 -19.06 4.20
C LEU A 79 -0.21 -18.38 2.93
N ARG A 80 0.65 -17.58 2.30
CA ARG A 80 0.34 -16.89 1.04
C ARG A 80 0.34 -17.83 -0.17
N GLU A 81 1.19 -18.86 -0.14
CA GLU A 81 1.21 -19.91 -1.16
C GLU A 81 0.00 -20.84 -1.07
N SER A 82 -0.46 -21.16 0.14
CA SER A 82 -1.50 -22.17 0.37
C SER A 82 -2.91 -21.72 -0.03
N LYS A 83 -3.24 -20.43 0.06
CA LYS A 83 -4.60 -19.92 -0.18
C LYS A 83 -4.62 -18.71 -1.13
N ALA A 84 -3.91 -18.79 -2.25
CA ALA A 84 -3.97 -17.78 -3.31
C ALA A 84 -5.34 -17.67 -4.02
N THR A 85 -6.33 -18.48 -3.63
CA THR A 85 -7.57 -18.69 -4.42
C THR A 85 -8.87 -18.64 -3.62
N ALA A 86 -8.88 -18.33 -2.32
CA ALA A 86 -10.12 -18.41 -1.55
C ALA A 86 -10.42 -17.17 -0.70
N ASP A 87 -11.62 -16.66 -0.98
CA ASP A 87 -12.51 -15.76 -0.23
C ASP A 87 -12.23 -14.25 -0.27
N THR A 88 -12.89 -13.62 -1.23
CA THR A 88 -13.15 -12.18 -1.39
C THR A 88 -13.96 -11.57 -0.22
N GLU A 89 -14.30 -12.33 0.82
CA GLU A 89 -15.14 -11.90 1.94
C GLU A 89 -14.38 -11.48 3.22
N SER A 90 -13.05 -11.71 3.33
CA SER A 90 -12.37 -11.54 4.63
C SER A 90 -11.82 -10.13 4.92
N GLU A 91 -11.42 -9.34 3.91
CA GLU A 91 -10.90 -7.98 4.14
C GLU A 91 -11.06 -7.06 2.92
N PRO A 92 -11.59 -5.83 3.07
CA PRO A 92 -11.76 -4.92 1.95
C PRO A 92 -10.40 -4.48 1.40
N THR A 93 -10.12 -4.81 0.15
CA THR A 93 -8.87 -4.40 -0.52
C THR A 93 -8.82 -2.89 -0.75
N ARG A 94 -7.63 -2.30 -0.54
CA ARG A 94 -7.33 -0.89 -0.86
C ARG A 94 -6.25 -0.84 -1.94
N VAL A 95 -6.28 0.21 -2.77
CA VAL A 95 -5.31 0.42 -3.87
C VAL A 95 -4.26 1.44 -3.45
N ILE A 96 -2.99 1.11 -3.68
CA ILE A 96 -1.86 2.04 -3.54
C ILE A 96 -1.38 2.41 -4.95
N THR A 97 -1.27 3.70 -5.26
CA THR A 97 -0.69 4.18 -6.52
C THR A 97 0.70 4.76 -6.26
N VAL A 98 1.74 4.14 -6.82
CA VAL A 98 3.14 4.58 -6.67
C VAL A 98 3.65 5.16 -7.98
N ARG A 99 4.31 6.33 -7.93
CA ARG A 99 4.99 6.91 -9.10
C ARG A 99 6.41 6.37 -9.18
N LEU A 100 6.71 5.58 -10.22
CA LEU A 100 8.03 4.99 -10.44
C LEU A 100 8.65 5.52 -11.74
N PRO A 101 9.98 5.72 -11.81
CA PRO A 101 10.68 5.91 -13.08
C PRO A 101 10.41 4.74 -14.03
N LYS A 102 10.34 5.03 -15.35
CA LYS A 102 10.05 4.01 -16.37
C LYS A 102 11.02 2.82 -16.29
N SER A 103 12.31 3.08 -16.15
CA SER A 103 13.34 2.04 -16.04
C SER A 103 13.10 1.09 -14.85
N MET A 104 12.71 1.62 -13.69
CA MET A 104 12.41 0.82 -12.50
C MET A 104 11.15 -0.03 -12.69
N HIS A 105 10.12 0.53 -13.31
CA HIS A 105 8.90 -0.22 -13.63
C HIS A 105 9.17 -1.37 -14.60
N GLU A 106 9.98 -1.13 -15.65
CA GLU A 106 10.40 -2.19 -16.59
C GLU A 106 11.23 -3.27 -15.88
N TYR A 107 12.14 -2.89 -14.98
CA TYR A 107 12.89 -3.85 -14.17
C TYR A 107 11.98 -4.78 -13.37
N LEU A 108 11.02 -4.21 -12.63
CA LEU A 108 10.06 -5.01 -11.86
C LEU A 108 9.22 -5.93 -12.75
N ARG A 109 8.91 -5.51 -13.98
CA ARG A 109 8.17 -6.33 -14.94
C ARG A 109 8.98 -7.55 -15.36
N THR A 110 10.25 -7.35 -15.71
CA THR A 110 11.17 -8.42 -16.08
C THR A 110 11.41 -9.37 -14.91
N GLU A 111 11.66 -8.84 -13.72
CA GLU A 111 11.86 -9.64 -12.50
C GLU A 111 10.62 -10.52 -12.21
N ALA A 112 9.41 -9.96 -12.31
CA ALA A 112 8.18 -10.74 -12.12
C ALA A 112 8.04 -11.85 -13.16
N HIS A 113 8.39 -11.57 -14.43
CA HIS A 113 8.38 -12.54 -15.51
C HIS A 113 9.38 -13.68 -15.25
N ASP A 114 10.61 -13.36 -14.85
CA ASP A 114 11.66 -14.33 -14.58
C ASP A 114 11.32 -15.24 -13.40
N LEU A 115 10.67 -14.67 -12.37
CA LEU A 115 10.15 -15.40 -11.21
C LEU A 115 8.78 -16.07 -11.46
N ARG A 116 8.24 -16.00 -12.68
CA ARG A 116 6.93 -16.55 -13.07
C ARG A 116 5.78 -16.14 -12.14
N THR A 117 5.78 -14.89 -11.71
CA THR A 117 4.77 -14.31 -10.82
C THR A 117 4.15 -13.06 -11.44
N SER A 118 3.02 -12.59 -10.91
CA SER A 118 2.46 -11.32 -11.37
C SER A 118 3.20 -10.15 -10.72
N MET A 119 3.23 -9.01 -11.42
CA MET A 119 3.76 -7.76 -10.87
C MET A 119 3.19 -7.46 -9.48
N ASN A 120 1.85 -7.59 -9.31
CA ASN A 120 1.21 -7.36 -8.03
C ASN A 120 1.68 -8.34 -6.95
N LYS A 121 1.83 -9.63 -7.28
CA LYS A 121 2.31 -10.64 -6.33
C LYS A 121 3.75 -10.34 -5.89
N LEU A 122 4.61 -9.93 -6.81
CA LEU A 122 5.99 -9.51 -6.54
C LEU A 122 6.03 -8.24 -5.67
N CYS A 123 5.28 -7.20 -6.05
CA CYS A 123 5.23 -5.94 -5.31
C CYS A 123 4.75 -6.15 -3.87
N ILE A 124 3.67 -6.91 -3.66
CA ILE A 124 3.21 -7.23 -2.30
C ILE A 124 4.29 -8.00 -1.53
N SER A 125 4.96 -8.98 -2.14
CA SER A 125 6.06 -9.70 -1.46
C SER A 125 7.19 -8.76 -1.04
N LYS A 126 7.57 -7.79 -1.90
CA LYS A 126 8.58 -6.78 -1.57
C LYS A 126 8.10 -5.79 -0.49
N LEU A 127 6.82 -5.43 -0.48
CA LEU A 127 6.24 -4.56 0.56
C LEU A 127 6.14 -5.22 1.94
N LEU A 128 6.09 -6.55 1.98
CA LEU A 128 6.11 -7.32 3.23
C LEU A 128 7.52 -7.49 3.80
N GLN A 129 8.55 -7.22 3.00
CA GLN A 129 9.94 -7.24 3.47
C GLN A 129 10.26 -5.94 4.19
N MET A 130 11.02 -6.05 5.28
CA MET A 130 11.49 -4.90 6.04
C MET A 130 12.52 -4.15 5.21
N ILE A 131 12.42 -2.82 5.21
CA ILE A 131 13.42 -1.92 4.62
C ILE A 131 14.15 -1.25 5.77
N GLU A 132 15.47 -1.34 5.80
CA GLU A 132 16.28 -0.66 6.81
C GLU A 132 16.06 0.86 6.74
N GLN A 133 15.99 1.50 7.90
CA GLN A 133 15.64 2.93 8.01
C GLN A 133 16.55 3.84 7.18
N ASP A 134 17.85 3.52 7.12
CA ASP A 134 18.85 4.28 6.36
C ASP A 134 18.62 4.23 4.84
N LEU A 135 17.79 3.30 4.37
CA LEU A 135 17.43 3.12 2.97
C LEU A 135 16.13 3.87 2.60
N ILE A 136 15.46 4.51 3.57
CA ILE A 136 14.31 5.37 3.33
C ILE A 136 14.81 6.82 3.21
N PRO A 137 14.72 7.45 2.03
CA PRO A 137 15.10 8.85 1.89
C PRO A 137 14.27 9.72 2.84
N ALA A 138 14.93 10.50 3.70
CA ALA A 138 14.26 11.48 4.53
C ALA A 138 13.54 12.51 3.64
N ASP A 139 12.25 12.68 3.86
CA ASP A 139 11.44 13.63 3.10
C ASP A 139 11.88 15.06 3.46
N GLN A 140 12.71 15.67 2.62
CA GLN A 140 12.87 17.12 2.62
C GLN A 140 11.57 17.70 2.07
N ALA A 141 10.57 17.84 2.94
CA ALA A 141 9.30 18.45 2.64
C ALA A 141 9.54 19.87 2.10
N ALA A 142 9.55 20.00 0.78
CA ALA A 142 9.52 21.27 0.09
C ALA A 142 8.21 21.96 0.45
N LEU A 143 8.30 22.99 1.28
CA LEU A 143 7.20 23.91 1.60
C LEU A 143 6.44 24.26 0.30
N PRO A 144 5.11 24.06 0.24
CA PRO A 144 4.35 24.41 -0.95
C PRO A 144 4.37 25.93 -1.14
N LYS A 145 5.06 26.39 -2.20
CA LYS A 145 4.94 27.76 -2.71
C LYS A 145 3.48 27.99 -3.11
N ARG A 146 2.77 28.75 -2.28
CA ARG A 146 1.39 29.22 -2.49
C ARG A 146 1.30 29.88 -3.87
N ARG A 147 0.78 29.15 -4.87
CA ARG A 147 0.38 29.73 -6.15
C ARG A 147 -0.84 30.60 -5.90
N THR A 148 -0.63 31.90 -5.79
CA THR A 148 -1.70 32.90 -5.93
C THR A 148 -2.12 32.94 -7.40
N SER A 149 -3.27 32.35 -7.72
CA SER A 149 -3.94 32.56 -9.01
C SER A 149 -4.41 34.02 -9.09
N PRO A 150 -4.17 34.77 -10.17
CA PRO A 150 -4.89 36.01 -10.42
C PRO A 150 -6.34 35.71 -10.84
N ALA A 151 -7.28 36.48 -10.32
CA ALA A 151 -8.72 36.36 -10.55
C ALA A 151 -9.10 36.51 -12.05
N PRO A 152 -10.16 35.83 -12.55
CA PRO A 152 -10.64 36.03 -13.90
C PRO A 152 -11.54 37.28 -14.01
N ALA A 153 -11.37 38.03 -15.09
CA ALA A 153 -12.09 39.26 -15.42
C ALA A 153 -13.60 39.03 -15.72
N PRO A 154 -14.48 40.03 -15.53
CA PRO A 154 -15.93 39.88 -15.74
C PRO A 154 -16.32 40.01 -17.22
N GLN A 155 -17.16 39.10 -17.70
CA GLN A 155 -17.78 39.16 -19.04
C GLN A 155 -18.95 40.17 -19.07
N PRO A 156 -19.13 40.97 -20.14
CA PRO A 156 -20.29 41.84 -20.28
C PRO A 156 -21.51 41.11 -20.85
N GLN A 157 -22.66 41.24 -20.18
CA GLN A 157 -23.98 40.83 -20.69
C GLN A 157 -24.55 41.88 -21.66
N PRO A 158 -25.30 41.49 -22.71
CA PRO A 158 -26.20 42.40 -23.40
C PRO A 158 -27.67 42.13 -23.02
N SER A 159 -28.43 43.21 -22.82
CA SER A 159 -29.91 43.25 -22.73
C SER A 159 -30.40 44.49 -23.51
N PRO A 160 -31.71 44.72 -23.71
CA PRO A 160 -32.49 44.34 -24.91
C PRO A 160 -33.15 45.55 -25.63
N SER A 161 -33.68 45.38 -26.86
CA SER A 161 -34.76 46.18 -27.51
C SER A 161 -34.81 45.88 -29.03
N LEU A 162 -35.91 45.97 -29.79
CA LEU A 162 -37.32 46.33 -29.59
C LEU A 162 -38.12 45.84 -30.85
N ALA A 163 -39.33 45.33 -30.61
CA ALA A 163 -40.55 45.27 -31.44
C ALA A 163 -40.55 45.32 -32.99
N GLY A 164 -41.33 44.41 -33.60
CA GLY A 164 -41.95 44.62 -34.91
C GLY A 164 -42.42 43.34 -35.66
N THR A 165 -43.55 42.75 -35.26
CA THR A 165 -44.36 41.80 -36.07
C THR A 165 -45.29 42.59 -37.03
N PRO A 166 -45.87 42.03 -38.13
CA PRO A 166 -46.71 40.82 -38.07
C PRO A 166 -46.75 39.88 -39.31
N GLN A 167 -46.97 38.58 -39.02
CA GLN A 167 -48.04 37.72 -39.56
C GLN A 167 -48.07 37.32 -41.05
N GLN A 168 -47.83 36.03 -41.33
CA GLN A 168 -48.82 35.20 -42.04
C GLN A 168 -48.56 33.68 -41.86
N ALA A 169 -49.65 32.94 -41.65
CA ALA A 169 -49.78 31.47 -41.62
C ALA A 169 -51.06 31.11 -42.44
N PRO A 170 -51.51 29.85 -42.64
CA PRO A 170 -50.92 28.50 -42.46
C PRO A 170 -51.29 27.62 -43.72
N PRO A 171 -51.68 26.31 -43.67
CA PRO A 171 -51.32 25.13 -42.84
C PRO A 171 -50.94 23.87 -43.68
N LEU A 172 -50.53 22.76 -43.03
CA LEU A 172 -51.20 21.43 -43.04
C LEU A 172 -50.24 20.23 -42.80
N THR A 173 -50.58 19.43 -41.77
CA THR A 173 -50.56 17.93 -41.64
C THR A 173 -49.47 17.13 -42.37
N GLU A 174 -48.78 16.14 -41.82
CA GLU A 174 -49.19 15.01 -40.97
C GLU A 174 -47.91 14.23 -40.56
N SER A 175 -47.89 13.59 -39.38
CA SER A 175 -46.98 12.45 -39.07
C SER A 175 -47.70 11.13 -39.40
N PRO A 176 -47.16 9.94 -39.08
CA PRO A 176 -45.88 9.29 -39.40
C PRO A 176 -46.15 7.95 -40.17
N PHE A 177 -45.17 7.28 -40.80
CA PHE A 177 -45.15 5.79 -40.92
C PHE A 177 -43.97 5.25 -41.74
N ARG A 178 -43.41 4.13 -41.24
CA ARG A 178 -42.77 2.99 -41.96
C ARG A 178 -41.43 3.26 -42.64
N SER A 179 -40.51 2.32 -42.79
CA SER A 179 -40.33 0.92 -42.37
C SER A 179 -38.99 0.48 -42.99
N ASN A 180 -38.25 -0.39 -42.29
CA ASN A 180 -37.24 -1.36 -42.75
C ASN A 180 -36.20 -1.01 -43.85
N GLY A 181 -34.98 -1.44 -43.58
CA GLY A 181 -34.03 -1.77 -44.65
C GLY A 181 -32.73 -2.40 -44.14
N PHE A 182 -32.80 -3.72 -43.92
CA PHE A 182 -31.74 -4.75 -43.98
C PHE A 182 -30.38 -4.51 -43.30
#